data_AF-A0A7S4UQY3-F1
#
_entry.id   AF-A0A7S4UQY3-F1
#
_cell.length_a   1.000
_cell.length_b   1.000
_cell.length_c   1.000
_cell.angle_alpha   90.00
_cell.angle_beta   90.00
_cell.angle_gamma   90.00
#
_symmetry.space_group_name_H-M   'P 1'
#
loop_
_entity.id
_entity.type
_entity.pdbx_description
1 polymer ?
#
loop_
_entity_poly.entity_id
_entity_poly.type
_entity_poly.pdbx_seq_one_letter_code
_entity_poly.pdbx_strand_id
1 'polypeptide(L)'
;QALLASGKSIISPPSVAVAAAEAMPYTRGDRIPEPASRRGRMQVSQRTDGKSVVEDHFSKAQALEPEALAKLKAGDLFDALKLFTEVKKELAEAVYAAGPGSPNYSMLMEASAATQQNIDFVNGYLPYEFLMEPKRK
;
A
#
# COMPACT_ATOMS: atom_id res chain seq x y z
N GLN A 1 -69.65 -19.85 -12.53
CA GLN A 1 -69.26 -19.60 -13.94
C GLN A 1 -69.37 -18.10 -14.21
N ALA A 2 -68.50 -17.58 -15.09
CA ALA A 2 -68.39 -16.20 -15.59
C ALA A 2 -67.77 -15.16 -14.62
N LEU A 3 -66.48 -14.80 -14.80
CA LEU A 3 -65.91 -13.77 -15.71
C LEU A 3 -65.97 -12.35 -15.11
N LEU A 4 -64.85 -11.79 -14.62
CA LEU A 4 -63.90 -10.95 -15.39
C LEU A 4 -64.56 -9.68 -15.98
N ALA A 5 -64.25 -8.51 -15.42
CA ALA A 5 -63.45 -7.49 -16.11
C ALA A 5 -63.38 -6.21 -15.27
N SER A 6 -62.15 -5.87 -14.90
CA SER A 6 -61.70 -4.68 -14.20
C SER A 6 -61.91 -3.41 -15.05
N GLY A 7 -62.31 -2.34 -14.37
CA GLY A 7 -62.58 -1.02 -14.93
C GLY A 7 -61.35 -0.39 -15.57
N LYS A 8 -61.58 0.13 -16.78
CA LYS A 8 -60.60 0.82 -17.64
C LYS A 8 -60.58 2.30 -17.24
N SER A 9 -59.65 2.72 -16.38
CA SER A 9 -59.34 4.14 -16.16
C SER A 9 -58.10 4.51 -16.96
N ILE A 10 -58.33 5.22 -18.06
CA ILE A 10 -57.33 5.82 -18.93
C ILE A 10 -56.78 7.05 -18.19
N ILE A 11 -55.57 6.94 -17.63
CA ILE A 11 -54.85 8.08 -17.05
C ILE A 11 -53.77 8.48 -18.05
N SER A 12 -53.96 9.65 -18.63
CA SER A 12 -53.00 10.37 -19.47
C SER A 12 -51.67 10.55 -18.74
N PRO A 13 -50.51 10.33 -19.38
CA PRO A 13 -49.25 10.77 -18.81
C PRO A 13 -49.17 12.32 -18.86
N PRO A 14 -48.66 12.99 -17.82
CA PRO A 14 -48.29 14.39 -17.93
C PRO A 14 -47.07 14.52 -18.84
N SER A 15 -47.23 15.31 -19.90
CA SER A 15 -46.17 15.75 -20.80
C SER A 15 -45.11 16.52 -20.00
N VAL A 16 -44.04 15.85 -19.59
CA VAL A 16 -42.84 16.51 -19.08
C VAL A 16 -42.12 17.11 -20.29
N ALA A 17 -42.35 18.39 -20.50
CA ALA A 17 -41.57 19.19 -21.43
C ALA A 17 -40.09 19.13 -21.01
N VAL A 18 -39.28 18.41 -21.77
CA VAL A 18 -37.82 18.45 -21.66
C VAL A 18 -37.37 19.77 -22.27
N ALA A 19 -37.43 20.83 -21.46
CA ALA A 19 -36.89 22.12 -21.82
C ALA A 19 -35.37 22.13 -21.57
N ALA A 20 -34.65 22.55 -22.62
CA ALA A 20 -33.29 23.04 -22.62
C ALA A 20 -32.18 22.05 -22.21
N ALA A 21 -31.70 21.29 -23.20
CA ALA A 21 -30.30 20.90 -23.26
C ALA A 21 -29.44 22.18 -23.30
N GLU A 22 -28.88 22.55 -22.15
CA GLU A 22 -27.88 23.60 -22.05
C GLU A 22 -26.64 23.15 -22.83
N ALA A 23 -26.29 23.91 -23.87
CA ALA A 23 -25.20 23.59 -24.78
C ALA A 23 -23.88 23.58 -24.03
N MET A 24 -23.30 22.40 -23.83
CA MET A 24 -21.94 22.26 -23.30
C MET A 24 -20.95 22.83 -24.33
N PRO A 25 -20.03 23.75 -23.94
CA PRO A 25 -19.20 24.53 -24.87
C PRO A 25 -17.97 23.76 -25.38
N TYR A 26 -18.10 22.45 -25.61
CA TYR A 26 -16.98 21.60 -26.02
C TYR A 26 -17.31 20.91 -27.34
N THR A 27 -16.46 21.15 -28.34
CA THR A 27 -16.63 20.60 -29.68
C THR A 27 -16.01 19.21 -29.76
N ARG A 28 -16.53 18.33 -30.62
CA ARG A 28 -15.97 16.99 -30.82
C ARG A 28 -14.53 17.10 -31.36
N GLY A 29 -13.55 16.91 -30.48
CA GLY A 29 -12.12 17.07 -30.75
C GLY A 29 -11.37 17.84 -29.67
N ASP A 30 -12.07 18.60 -28.84
CA ASP A 30 -11.48 19.33 -27.72
C ASP A 30 -11.17 18.37 -26.56
N ARG A 31 -9.93 18.43 -26.05
CA ARG A 31 -9.57 17.72 -24.80
C ARG A 31 -10.37 18.35 -23.67
N ILE A 32 -11.31 17.58 -23.12
CA ILE A 32 -12.08 17.95 -21.93
C ILE A 32 -11.08 18.38 -20.84
N PRO A 33 -11.22 19.57 -20.24
CA PRO A 33 -10.40 19.97 -19.11
C PRO A 33 -10.54 18.93 -18.00
N GLU A 34 -9.44 18.37 -17.52
CA GLU A 34 -9.50 17.41 -16.43
C GLU A 34 -10.22 18.06 -15.22
N PRO A 35 -11.19 17.36 -14.61
CA PRO A 35 -11.91 17.89 -13.47
C PRO A 35 -10.91 18.24 -12.35
N ALA A 36 -11.08 19.40 -11.72
CA ALA A 36 -10.17 19.91 -10.69
C ALA A 36 -9.87 18.89 -9.57
N SER A 37 -10.79 17.96 -9.32
CA SER A 37 -10.62 16.84 -8.38
C SER A 37 -9.49 15.87 -8.74
N ARG A 38 -9.00 15.86 -9.98
CA ARG A 38 -7.92 14.95 -10.44
C ARG A 38 -6.52 15.55 -10.30
N ARG A 39 -6.39 16.88 -10.31
CA ARG A 39 -5.09 17.57 -10.15
C ARG A 39 -4.47 17.38 -8.77
N GLY A 40 -5.26 17.11 -7.75
CA GLY A 40 -4.76 16.87 -6.39
C GLY A 40 -4.18 15.47 -6.14
N ARG A 41 -4.39 14.50 -7.05
CA ARG A 41 -3.98 13.10 -6.82
C ARG A 41 -2.55 12.77 -7.27
N MET A 42 -1.86 13.68 -7.96
CA MET A 42 -0.47 13.46 -8.41
C MET A 42 0.58 14.12 -7.52
N GLN A 43 0.19 14.76 -6.43
CA GLN A 43 1.13 15.25 -5.41
C GLN A 43 1.09 14.36 -4.17
N VAL A 44 1.41 13.08 -4.35
CA VAL A 44 1.82 12.26 -3.21
C VAL A 44 3.33 12.04 -3.39
N SER A 45 4.08 12.68 -2.49
CA SER A 45 5.49 12.40 -2.20
C SER A 45 6.54 13.02 -3.12
N GLN A 46 6.68 14.35 -3.07
CA GLN A 46 8.01 14.96 -3.24
C GLN A 46 8.46 15.45 -1.86
N ARG A 47 9.39 14.74 -1.21
CA ARG A 47 10.09 15.26 -0.04
C ARG A 47 11.14 16.29 -0.48
N THR A 48 11.36 17.23 0.42
CA THR A 48 12.01 18.54 0.29
C THR A 48 13.54 18.52 0.23
N ASP A 49 14.19 17.35 0.30
CA ASP A 49 15.64 17.24 0.53
C ASP A 49 16.41 16.50 -0.58
N GLY A 50 15.79 16.28 -1.75
CA GLY A 50 16.46 15.69 -2.91
C GLY A 50 16.69 14.17 -2.85
N LYS A 51 16.34 13.52 -1.73
CA LYS A 51 16.29 12.04 -1.61
C LYS A 51 14.88 11.55 -1.81
N SER A 52 14.72 10.46 -2.57
CA SER A 52 13.42 9.84 -2.73
C SER A 52 13.01 9.16 -1.42
N VAL A 53 11.71 9.17 -1.10
CA VAL A 53 11.18 8.52 0.12
C VAL A 53 11.57 7.03 0.17
N VAL A 54 11.69 6.39 -1.00
CA VAL A 54 12.17 5.01 -1.13
C VAL A 54 13.61 4.86 -0.63
N GLU A 55 14.51 5.76 -1.00
CA GLU A 55 15.92 5.72 -0.59
C GLU A 55 16.09 5.97 0.91
N ASP A 56 15.29 6.85 1.50
CA ASP A 56 15.32 7.11 2.94
C ASP A 56 14.98 5.83 3.74
N HIS A 57 13.88 5.16 3.39
CA HIS A 57 13.45 3.95 4.09
C HIS A 57 14.38 2.76 3.80
N PHE A 58 14.86 2.63 2.57
CA PHE A 58 15.80 1.58 2.20
C PHE A 58 17.16 1.75 2.91
N SER A 59 17.70 2.96 2.99
CA SER A 59 18.97 3.22 3.68
C SER A 59 18.90 2.96 5.19
N LYS A 60 17.76 3.28 5.82
CA LYS A 60 17.50 2.90 7.22
C LYS A 60 17.45 1.39 7.42
N ALA A 61 16.71 0.67 6.57
CA ALA A 61 16.65 -0.78 6.62
C ALA A 61 18.05 -1.41 6.49
N GLN A 62 18.88 -0.89 5.57
CA GLN A 62 20.24 -1.36 5.34
C GLN A 62 21.19 -1.08 6.52
N ALA A 63 20.95 -0.03 7.31
CA ALA A 63 21.72 0.27 8.51
C ALA A 63 21.36 -0.65 9.69
N LEU A 64 20.08 -1.02 9.82
CA LEU A 64 19.56 -1.83 10.92
C LEU A 64 19.81 -3.34 10.75
N GLU A 65 19.85 -3.83 9.51
CA GLU A 65 20.09 -5.25 9.20
C GLU A 65 21.41 -5.82 9.79
N PRO A 66 22.58 -5.18 9.64
CA PRO A 66 23.82 -5.69 10.25
C PRO A 66 23.78 -5.67 11.78
N GLU A 67 23.06 -4.72 12.39
CA GLU A 67 22.87 -4.67 13.84
C GLU A 67 22.00 -5.84 14.33
N ALA A 68 20.93 -6.16 13.60
CA ALA A 68 20.09 -7.33 13.87
C ALA A 68 20.89 -8.64 13.79
N LEU A 69 21.76 -8.77 12.77
CA LEU A 69 22.64 -9.92 12.61
C LEU A 69 23.70 -10.01 13.73
N ALA A 70 24.24 -8.88 14.19
CA ALA A 70 25.17 -8.85 15.31
C ALA A 70 24.51 -9.32 16.61
N LYS A 71 23.27 -8.88 16.86
CA LYS A 71 22.45 -9.34 18.00
C LYS A 71 22.13 -10.84 17.93
N LEU A 72 21.81 -11.35 16.75
CA LEU A 72 21.56 -12.78 16.53
C LEU A 72 22.82 -13.61 16.82
N LYS A 73 23.98 -13.20 16.30
CA LYS A 73 25.27 -13.86 16.57
C LYS A 73 25.66 -13.82 18.05
N ALA A 74 25.26 -12.77 18.75
CA ALA A 74 25.49 -12.63 20.18
C ALA A 74 24.52 -13.47 21.04
N GLY A 75 23.50 -14.11 20.43
CA GLY A 75 22.49 -14.90 21.13
C GLY A 75 21.32 -14.07 21.70
N ASP A 76 21.23 -12.77 21.41
CA ASP A 76 20.10 -11.93 21.84
C ASP A 76 18.92 -12.08 20.86
N LEU A 77 18.19 -13.19 20.94
CA LEU A 77 17.11 -13.51 20.00
C LEU A 77 15.97 -12.47 20.02
N PHE A 78 15.58 -11.98 21.20
CA PHE A 78 14.52 -10.97 21.33
C PHE A 78 14.89 -9.62 20.70
N ASP A 79 16.11 -9.14 20.91
CA ASP A 79 16.54 -7.86 20.34
C ASP A 79 16.80 -7.99 18.85
N ALA A 80 17.36 -9.12 18.39
CA ALA A 80 17.47 -9.42 16.97
C ALA A 80 16.10 -9.42 16.29
N LEU A 81 15.10 -10.05 16.90
CA LEU A 81 13.73 -10.08 16.38
C LEU A 81 13.15 -8.68 16.26
N LYS A 82 13.28 -7.84 17.30
CA LYS A 82 12.80 -6.45 17.25
C LYS A 82 13.42 -5.70 16.06
N LEU A 83 14.74 -5.76 15.91
CA LEU A 83 15.43 -5.09 14.82
C LEU A 83 15.00 -5.64 13.44
N PHE A 84 14.85 -6.96 13.28
CA PHE A 84 14.33 -7.51 12.02
C PHE A 84 12.90 -7.08 11.72
N THR A 85 12.04 -6.94 12.74
CA THR A 85 10.69 -6.41 12.54
C THR A 85 10.68 -4.93 12.15
N GLU A 86 11.63 -4.14 12.64
CA GLU A 86 11.81 -2.74 12.22
C GLU A 86 12.33 -2.65 10.79
N VAL A 87 13.32 -3.45 10.41
CA VAL A 87 13.80 -3.58 9.02
C VAL A 87 12.64 -3.92 8.08
N LYS A 88 11.79 -4.88 8.47
CA LYS A 88 10.62 -5.25 7.66
C LYS A 88 9.62 -4.10 7.51
N LYS A 89 9.39 -3.30 8.56
CA LYS A 89 8.50 -2.12 8.48
C LYS A 89 9.03 -1.08 7.51
N GLU A 90 10.32 -0.73 7.62
CA GLU A 90 10.97 0.23 6.73
C GLU A 90 10.95 -0.27 5.27
N LEU A 91 11.19 -1.56 5.03
CA LEU A 91 11.05 -2.14 3.69
C LEU A 91 9.61 -2.08 3.17
N ALA A 92 8.60 -2.33 4.00
CA ALA A 92 7.20 -2.21 3.60
C ALA A 92 6.83 -0.77 3.23
N GLU A 93 7.33 0.22 3.97
CA GLU A 93 7.16 1.64 3.66
C GLU A 93 7.88 2.01 2.35
N ALA A 94 9.07 1.46 2.10
CA ALA A 94 9.77 1.64 0.84
C ALA A 94 9.01 1.03 -0.35
N VAL A 95 8.44 -0.18 -0.20
CA VAL A 95 7.60 -0.83 -1.22
C VAL A 95 6.37 0.01 -1.52
N TYR A 96 5.70 0.52 -0.49
CA TYR A 96 4.52 1.37 -0.63
C TYR A 96 4.85 2.69 -1.35
N ALA A 97 5.99 3.30 -1.01
CA ALA A 97 6.45 4.53 -1.65
C ALA A 97 6.88 4.34 -3.11
N ALA A 98 7.46 3.18 -3.44
CA ALA A 98 7.94 2.90 -4.79
C ALA A 98 6.79 2.55 -5.75
N GLY A 99 5.77 1.83 -5.26
CA GLY A 99 4.59 1.44 -6.03
C GLY A 99 4.86 0.37 -7.11
N PRO A 100 3.82 -0.35 -7.55
CA PRO A 100 3.94 -1.39 -8.58
C PRO A 100 4.26 -0.75 -9.93
N GLY A 101 5.47 -0.99 -10.44
CA GLY A 101 5.97 -0.42 -11.68
C GLY A 101 7.26 0.40 -11.53
N SER A 102 7.70 0.68 -10.30
CA SER A 102 9.05 1.20 -10.09
C SER A 102 10.12 0.14 -10.40
N PRO A 103 11.30 0.55 -10.89
CA PRO A 103 12.39 -0.37 -11.19
C PRO A 103 12.88 -1.15 -9.96
N ASN A 104 12.72 -0.58 -8.77
CA ASN A 104 13.18 -1.16 -7.51
C ASN A 104 12.12 -2.02 -6.81
N TYR A 105 10.88 -2.10 -7.33
CA TYR A 105 9.78 -2.78 -6.67
C TYR A 105 10.04 -4.27 -6.43
N SER A 106 10.55 -4.98 -7.44
CA SER A 106 10.86 -6.42 -7.32
C SER A 106 11.95 -6.67 -6.28
N MET A 107 12.99 -5.85 -6.28
CA MET A 107 14.09 -5.93 -5.32
C MET A 107 13.60 -5.69 -3.88
N LEU A 108 12.75 -4.68 -3.67
CA LEU A 108 12.20 -4.39 -2.34
C LEU A 108 11.26 -5.50 -1.83
N MET A 109 10.49 -6.11 -2.74
CA MET A 109 9.64 -7.27 -2.41
C MET A 109 10.47 -8.49 -2.04
N GLU A 110 11.54 -8.77 -2.78
CA GLU A 110 12.47 -9.86 -2.49
C GLU A 110 13.18 -9.63 -1.15
N ALA A 111 13.68 -8.41 -0.91
CA ALA A 111 14.28 -8.03 0.37
C ALA A 111 13.29 -8.22 1.53
N SER A 112 12.05 -7.76 1.38
CA SER A 112 11.01 -7.96 2.39
C SER A 112 10.72 -9.45 2.66
N ALA A 113 10.79 -10.30 1.64
CA ALA A 113 10.60 -11.74 1.80
C ALA A 113 11.79 -12.38 2.52
N ALA A 114 13.02 -11.98 2.19
CA ALA A 114 14.23 -12.44 2.88
C ALA A 114 14.22 -12.03 4.36
N THR A 115 13.87 -10.79 4.68
CA THR A 115 13.73 -10.34 6.08
C THR A 115 12.66 -11.14 6.82
N GLN A 116 11.56 -11.50 6.15
CA GLN A 116 10.53 -12.35 6.76
C GLN A 116 11.06 -13.74 7.11
N GLN A 117 11.85 -14.36 6.23
CA GLN A 117 12.48 -15.65 6.52
C GLN A 117 13.40 -15.58 7.74
N ASN A 118 14.15 -14.47 7.90
CA ASN A 118 14.98 -14.26 9.09
C ASN A 118 14.14 -14.15 10.37
N ILE A 119 12.98 -13.47 10.31
CA ILE A 119 12.05 -13.38 11.45
C ILE A 119 11.51 -14.77 11.80
N ASP A 120 11.10 -15.56 10.79
CA ASP A 120 10.56 -16.90 10.99
C ASP A 120 11.62 -17.84 11.56
N PHE A 121 12.86 -17.71 11.11
CA PHE A 121 14.01 -18.43 11.68
C PHE A 121 14.17 -18.12 13.16
N VAL A 122 14.28 -16.84 13.55
CA VAL A 122 14.44 -16.44 14.96
C VAL A 122 13.24 -16.89 15.81
N ASN A 123 12.02 -16.78 15.27
CA ASN A 123 10.81 -17.28 15.93
C ASN A 123 10.84 -18.79 16.18
N GLY A 124 11.44 -19.56 15.28
CA GLY A 124 11.64 -21.00 15.45
C GLY A 124 12.57 -21.37 16.60
N TYR A 125 13.52 -20.49 16.95
CA TYR A 125 14.47 -20.72 18.06
C TYR A 125 13.99 -20.19 19.40
N LEU A 126 13.04 -19.26 19.45
CA LEU A 126 12.50 -18.71 20.70
C LEU A 126 12.03 -19.79 21.69
N PRO A 127 11.29 -20.84 21.28
CA PRO A 127 10.90 -21.92 22.19
C PRO A 127 12.09 -22.66 22.82
N TYR A 128 13.26 -22.62 22.20
CA TYR A 128 14.47 -23.33 22.60
C TYR A 128 15.53 -22.41 23.22
N GLU A 129 15.18 -21.16 23.53
CA GLU A 129 16.11 -20.19 24.12
C GLU A 129 16.73 -20.71 25.43
N PHE A 130 15.98 -21.49 26.20
CA PHE A 130 16.47 -22.11 27.44
C PHE A 130 17.58 -23.17 27.23
N LEU A 131 17.75 -23.67 25.99
CA LEU A 131 18.81 -24.61 25.62
C LEU A 131 20.07 -23.91 25.09
N MET A 132 19.99 -22.61 24.81
CA MET A 132 21.11 -21.83 24.31
C MET A 132 21.98 -21.37 25.49
N GLU A 133 23.31 -21.37 25.30
CA GLU A 133 24.21 -20.91 26.35
C GLU A 133 23.91 -19.45 26.71
N PRO A 134 23.69 -19.12 27.99
CA PRO A 134 23.48 -17.74 28.38
C PRO A 134 24.75 -16.94 28.07
N LYS A 135 24.55 -15.71 27.58
CA LYS A 135 25.63 -14.75 27.31
C LYS A 135 26.62 -14.72 28.47
N ARG A 136 27.86 -15.16 28.23
CA ARG A 136 28.96 -14.91 29.17
C ARG A 136 29.18 -13.39 29.19
N LYS A 137 28.80 -12.77 30.30
CA LYS A 137 29.06 -11.35 30.58
C LYS A 137 30.55 -11.09 30.73
#